data_AF-A0A9D7WH46-F1
#
_entry.id   AF-A0A9D7WH46-F1
#
_cell.length_a   1.000
_cell.length_b   1.000
_cell.length_c   1.000
_cell.angle_alpha   90.00
_cell.angle_beta   90.00
_cell.angle_gamma   90.00
#
_symmetry.space_group_name_H-M   'P 1'
#
loop_
_entity.id
_entity.type
_entity.pdbx_description
1 polymer ?
#
loop_
_entity_poly.entity_id
_entity_poly.type
_entity_poly.pdbx_seq_one_letter_code
_entity_poly.pdbx_strand_id
1 'polypeptide(L)'
;MKNWKSEFQINYHVNFLMEDATMITKYEGIVIEAENEKQVQDLVQSFFKTNPDSFVESPEDIISKVARQELIIDKVKKVWEH
;
A
#
# COMPACT_ATOMS: atom_id res chain seq x y z
N MET A 1 -10.70 -29.45 0.40
CA MET A 1 -10.05 -28.33 1.11
C MET A 1 -10.87 -27.08 0.82
N LYS A 2 -11.46 -26.44 1.83
CA LYS A 2 -12.22 -25.20 1.62
C LYS A 2 -11.23 -24.05 1.51
N ASN A 3 -11.14 -23.39 0.36
CA ASN A 3 -10.45 -22.11 0.21
C ASN A 3 -11.32 -21.04 0.88
N TRP A 4 -11.18 -20.86 2.19
CA TRP A 4 -11.92 -19.85 2.97
C TRP A 4 -11.23 -18.48 2.88
N LYS A 5 -10.79 -18.08 1.69
CA LYS A 5 -10.25 -16.73 1.52
C LYS A 5 -11.39 -15.73 1.63
N SER A 6 -11.11 -14.60 2.25
CA SER A 6 -11.98 -13.45 2.32
C SER A 6 -11.33 -12.32 1.51
N GLU A 7 -12.14 -11.46 0.92
CA GLU A 7 -11.63 -10.24 0.30
C GLU A 7 -11.56 -9.13 1.34
N PHE A 8 -10.45 -8.41 1.34
CA PHE A 8 -10.22 -7.27 2.20
C PHE A 8 -9.92 -6.04 1.34
N GLN A 9 -10.65 -4.96 1.59
CA GLN A 9 -10.31 -3.64 1.09
C GLN A 9 -9.28 -3.00 2.03
N ILE A 10 -8.25 -2.44 1.43
CA ILE A 10 -7.16 -1.75 2.10
C ILE A 10 -7.13 -0.33 1.56
N ASN A 11 -7.16 0.65 2.45
CA ASN A 11 -6.84 2.03 2.11
C ASN A 11 -5.49 2.35 2.74
N TYR A 12 -4.64 3.00 1.98
CA TYR A 12 -3.29 3.36 2.41
C TYR A 12 -2.88 4.69 1.79
N HIS A 13 -1.81 5.26 2.31
CA HIS A 13 -1.11 6.33 1.66
C HIS A 13 0.40 6.12 1.64
N VAL A 14 1.05 6.73 0.67
CA VAL A 14 2.50 6.79 0.57
C VAL A 14 2.93 8.24 0.75
N ASN A 15 3.81 8.46 1.72
CA ASN A 15 4.49 9.72 1.92
C ASN A 15 5.82 9.70 1.16
N PHE A 16 6.02 10.72 0.34
CA PHE A 16 7.25 11.00 -0.38
C PHE A 16 7.94 12.17 0.29
N LEU A 17 9.12 11.92 0.84
CA LEU A 17 10.03 12.98 1.25
C LEU A 17 10.97 13.29 0.08
N MET A 18 10.88 14.51 -0.41
CA MET A 18 11.71 15.05 -1.46
C MET A 18 13.07 15.48 -0.93
N GLU A 19 14.09 15.54 -1.78
CA GLU A 19 15.43 16.04 -1.41
C GLU A 19 15.42 17.50 -0.91
N ASP A 20 14.45 18.31 -1.36
CA ASP A 20 14.24 19.69 -0.89
C ASP A 20 13.43 19.79 0.41
N ALA A 21 13.22 18.64 1.09
CA ALA A 21 12.42 18.48 2.29
C ALA A 21 10.89 18.70 2.11
N THR A 22 10.41 18.85 0.88
CA THR A 22 8.96 18.84 0.60
C THR A 22 8.37 17.47 0.90
N MET A 23 7.16 17.44 1.46
CA MET A 23 6.40 16.21 1.68
C MET A 23 5.20 16.16 0.73
N ILE A 24 5.07 15.06 0.00
CA ILE A 24 3.91 14.78 -0.86
C ILE A 24 3.26 13.50 -0.36
N THR A 25 1.94 13.51 -0.18
CA THR A 25 1.17 12.34 0.25
C THR A 25 0.21 11.93 -0.86
N LYS A 26 0.21 10.64 -1.23
CA LYS A 26 -0.75 10.06 -2.17
C LYS A 26 -1.56 8.98 -1.49
N TYR A 27 -2.89 9.02 -1.65
CA TYR A 27 -3.84 8.08 -1.06
C TYR A 27 -4.37 7.14 -2.12
N GLU A 28 -4.41 5.85 -1.82
CA GLU A 28 -4.93 4.82 -2.72
C GLU A 28 -5.71 3.73 -1.97
N GLY A 29 -6.38 2.87 -2.72
CA GLY A 29 -7.05 1.69 -2.18
C GLY A 29 -6.97 0.49 -3.09
N ILE A 30 -6.80 -0.69 -2.49
CA ILE A 30 -6.73 -1.98 -3.20
C ILE A 30 -7.61 -3.03 -2.50
N VAL A 31 -8.05 -4.04 -3.26
CA VAL A 31 -8.73 -5.22 -2.72
C VAL A 31 -7.80 -6.42 -2.86
N ILE A 32 -7.60 -7.17 -1.77
CA ILE A 32 -6.74 -8.35 -1.70
C ILE A 32 -7.51 -9.52 -1.07
N GLU A 33 -7.34 -10.70 -1.65
CA GLU A 33 -7.78 -11.95 -1.02
C GLU A 33 -6.76 -12.44 0.02
N ALA A 34 -7.25 -12.72 1.23
CA ALA A 34 -6.43 -13.26 2.32
C ALA A 34 -7.29 -14.05 3.32
N GLU A 35 -6.65 -14.74 4.25
CA GLU A 35 -7.32 -15.46 5.34
C GLU A 35 -7.77 -14.52 6.47
N ASN A 36 -7.00 -13.47 6.73
CA ASN A 36 -7.24 -12.52 7.82
C ASN A 36 -6.53 -11.17 7.60
N GLU A 37 -6.91 -10.16 8.38
CA GLU A 37 -6.38 -8.80 8.27
C GLU A 37 -4.86 -8.71 8.48
N LYS A 38 -4.28 -9.56 9.35
CA LYS A 38 -2.84 -9.57 9.58
C LYS A 38 -2.08 -10.03 8.33
N GLN A 39 -2.54 -11.09 7.67
CA GLN A 39 -1.93 -11.56 6.43
C GLN A 39 -2.00 -10.47 5.34
N VAL A 40 -3.10 -9.72 5.28
CA VAL A 40 -3.25 -8.58 4.36
C VAL A 40 -2.17 -7.52 4.59
N GLN A 41 -1.97 -7.11 5.85
CA GLN A 41 -0.95 -6.11 6.21
C GLN A 41 0.46 -6.60 5.89
N ASP A 42 0.77 -7.86 6.25
CA ASP A 42 2.09 -8.47 6.01
C ASP A 42 2.40 -8.52 4.49
N LEU A 43 1.41 -8.88 3.66
CA LEU A 43 1.56 -8.93 2.20
C LEU A 43 1.82 -7.55 1.61
N VAL A 44 1.02 -6.55 2.00
CA VAL A 44 1.13 -5.19 1.49
C VAL A 44 2.47 -4.56 1.86
N GLN A 45 2.88 -4.65 3.12
CA GLN A 45 4.18 -4.12 3.54
C GLN A 45 5.35 -4.82 2.84
N SER A 46 5.29 -6.14 2.71
CA SER A 46 6.34 -6.91 2.04
C SER A 46 6.44 -6.58 0.55
N PHE A 47 5.30 -6.42 -0.11
CA PHE A 47 5.26 -6.06 -1.53
C PHE A 47 5.78 -4.63 -1.74
N PHE A 48 5.42 -3.68 -0.88
CA PHE A 48 5.92 -2.29 -0.95
C PHE A 48 7.44 -2.21 -0.75
N LYS A 49 7.99 -2.97 0.20
CA LYS A 49 9.44 -3.03 0.41
C LYS A 49 10.21 -3.51 -0.83
N THR A 50 9.58 -4.36 -1.64
CA THR A 50 10.21 -4.96 -2.82
C THR A 50 9.92 -4.16 -4.10
N ASN A 51 8.74 -3.54 -4.17
CA ASN A 51 8.24 -2.83 -5.35
C ASN A 51 7.51 -1.53 -4.91
N PRO A 52 8.22 -0.54 -4.36
CA PRO A 52 7.59 0.66 -3.81
C PRO A 52 6.82 1.45 -4.88
N ASP A 53 7.33 1.48 -6.10
CA ASP A 53 6.75 2.23 -7.23
C ASP A 53 5.46 1.61 -7.80
N SER A 54 5.07 0.42 -7.34
CA SER A 54 3.84 -0.26 -7.80
C SER A 54 2.58 0.16 -7.04
N PHE A 55 2.71 0.89 -5.94
CA PHE A 55 1.59 1.24 -5.07
C PHE A 55 0.90 2.54 -5.49
N VAL A 56 1.68 3.52 -5.94
CA VAL A 56 1.14 4.78 -6.44
C VAL A 56 2.01 5.24 -7.59
N GLU A 57 1.42 5.92 -8.57
CA GLU A 57 2.25 6.62 -9.55
C GLU A 57 3.10 7.64 -8.80
N SER A 58 4.43 7.52 -8.89
CA SER A 58 5.31 8.58 -8.41
C SER A 58 5.00 9.87 -9.19
N PRO A 59 5.11 11.06 -8.59
CA PRO A 59 4.89 12.28 -9.36
C PRO A 59 5.90 12.33 -10.53
N GLU A 60 5.40 12.50 -11.76
CA GLU A 60 6.17 12.27 -13.00
C GLU A 60 7.45 13.11 -13.10
N ASP A 61 7.46 14.31 -12.49
CA ASP A 61 8.62 15.23 -12.46
C ASP A 61 9.63 14.93 -11.33
N ILE A 62 9.42 13.88 -10.54
CA ILE A 62 9.96 13.80 -9.16
C ILE A 62 10.75 12.53 -8.85
N ILE A 63 10.66 11.45 -9.63
CA ILE A 63 11.32 10.17 -9.27
C ILE A 63 12.82 10.34 -8.97
N SER A 64 13.52 11.21 -9.72
CA SER A 64 14.95 11.51 -9.48
C SER A 64 15.25 12.36 -8.24
N LYS A 65 14.23 12.86 -7.54
CA LYS A 65 14.30 13.78 -6.39
C LYS A 65 13.65 13.22 -5.12
N VAL A 66 13.19 11.97 -5.12
CA VAL A 66 12.62 11.33 -3.93
C VAL A 66 13.74 10.81 -3.05
N ALA A 67 13.90 11.39 -1.86
CA ALA A 67 14.89 10.95 -0.87
C ALA A 67 14.40 9.73 -0.08
N ARG A 68 13.11 9.67 0.24
CA ARG A 68 12.51 8.56 1.00
C ARG A 68 11.03 8.40 0.65
N GLN A 69 10.57 7.15 0.68
CA GLN A 69 9.16 6.78 0.60
C GLN A 69 8.76 5.98 1.85
N GLU A 70 7.52 6.15 2.30
CA GLU A 70 6.95 5.42 3.44
C GLU A 70 5.48 5.10 3.19
N LEU A 71 5.13 3.82 3.25
CA LEU A 71 3.76 3.33 3.16
C LEU A 71 3.12 3.27 4.54
N ILE A 72 1.91 3.80 4.65
CA ILE A 72 1.08 3.74 5.86
C ILE A 72 -0.26 3.11 5.50
N ILE A 73 -0.63 2.03 6.19
CA ILE A 73 -1.95 1.40 6.05
C ILE A 73 -2.92 2.14 6.97
N ASP A 74 -3.90 2.82 6.37
CA ASP A 74 -4.90 3.59 7.10
C ASP A 74 -6.01 2.70 7.64
N LYS A 75 -6.47 1.76 6.81
CA LYS A 75 -7.61 0.90 7.13
C LYS A 75 -7.54 -0.41 6.38
N VAL A 76 -7.85 -1.49 7.09
CA VAL A 76 -8.19 -2.79 6.52
C VAL A 76 -9.65 -3.07 6.85
N LYS A 77 -10.42 -3.54 5.88
CA LYS A 77 -11.82 -3.92 6.06
C LYS A 77 -12.12 -5.18 5.26
N LYS A 78 -12.64 -6.21 5.92
CA LYS A 78 -13.24 -7.35 5.22
C LYS A 78 -14.45 -6.90 4.41
N VAL A 79 -14.45 -7.16 3.11
CA VAL A 79 -15.53 -6.78 2.19
C VAL A 79 -16.30 -7.99 1.66
N TRP A 80 -15.70 -9.18 1.65
CA TRP A 80 -16.38 -10.41 1.23
C TRP A 80 -15.86 -11.66 1.96
N GLU A 81 -16.69 -12.71 2.04
CA GLU A 81 -16.35 -14.03 2.58
C GLU A 81 -16.84 -15.12 1.60
N HIS A 82 -15.95 -16.05 1.22
CA HIS A 82 -16.25 -17.17 0.32
C HIS A 82 -16.61 -18.46 1.05
#